data_AF-A0A6C0IGT7-F1
#
_entry.id   AF-A0A6C0IGT7-F1
#
_cell.length_a   1.000
_cell.length_b   1.000
_cell.length_c   1.000
_cell.angle_alpha   90.00
_cell.angle_beta   90.00
_cell.angle_gamma   90.00
#
_symmetry.space_group_name_H-M   'P 1'
#
loop_
_entity.id
_entity.type
_entity.pdbx_description
1 polymer ?
#
loop_
_entity_poly.entity_id
_entity_poly.type
_entity_poly.pdbx_seq_one_letter_code
_entity_poly.pdbx_strand_id
1 'polypeptide(L)' 'MKDSIIQQCLDILKRDDIKSEMKIFFKPIIDYILYEINPYIYITVSLVVLIFIMILAILVILLFLLRNKQIINKVL' A
#
# COMPACT_ATOMS: atom_id res chain seq x y z
N MET A 1 26.53 36.34 -14.11
CA MET A 1 27.37 35.27 -14.70
C MET A 1 26.94 33.89 -14.23
N LYS A 2 26.68 33.68 -12.92
CA LYS A 2 26.08 32.44 -12.39
C LYS A 2 24.75 32.07 -13.05
N ASP A 3 23.89 33.07 -13.30
CA ASP A 3 22.55 32.83 -13.87
C ASP A 3 22.60 32.28 -15.30
N SER A 4 23.63 32.65 -16.08
CA SER A 4 23.83 32.13 -17.44
C SER A 4 24.23 30.65 -17.44
N ILE A 5 25.04 30.22 -16.46
CA ILE A 5 25.49 28.83 -16.35
C ILE A 5 24.31 27.95 -15.90
N ILE A 6 23.50 28.45 -14.96
CA ILE A 6 22.30 27.76 -14.48
C ILE A 6 21.27 27.62 -15.61
N GLN A 7 21.04 28.68 -16.40
CA GLN A 7 20.16 28.64 -17.58
C GLN A 7 20.63 27.62 -18.63
N GLN A 8 21.91 27.63 -18.98
CA GLN A 8 22.45 26.67 -19.95
C GLN A 8 22.34 25.23 -19.44
N CYS A 9 22.59 25.00 -18.15
CA CYS A 9 22.43 23.68 -17.55
C CYS A 9 20.95 23.24 -17.55
N LEU A 10 20.01 24.16 -17.30
CA LEU A 10 18.58 23.90 -17.39
C LEU A 10 18.11 23.61 -18.82
N ASP A 11 18.66 24.30 -19.82
CA ASP A 11 18.33 24.07 -21.24
C ASP A 11 18.86 22.71 -21.72
N ILE A 12 20.04 22.31 -21.25
CA ILE A 12 20.59 20.98 -21.49
C ILE A 12 19.70 19.91 -20.84
N LEU A 13 19.30 20.11 -19.57
CA LEU A 13 18.44 19.17 -18.85
C LEU A 13 17.02 19.05 -19.45
N LYS A 14 16.51 20.13 -20.05
CA LYS A 14 15.19 20.17 -20.72
C LYS A 14 15.17 19.43 -22.05
N ARG A 15 16.33 19.15 -22.64
CA ARG A 15 16.45 18.42 -23.90
C ARG A 15 15.87 17.01 -23.74
N ASP A 16 15.03 16.60 -24.68
CA ASP A 16 14.26 15.37 -24.53
C ASP A 16 15.15 14.11 -24.51
N ASP A 17 16.32 14.18 -25.16
CA ASP A 17 17.36 13.16 -25.08
C ASP A 17 17.79 12.92 -23.62
N ILE A 18 18.05 13.99 -22.87
CA ILE A 18 18.53 13.91 -21.47
C ILE A 18 17.41 13.47 -20.53
N LYS A 19 16.16 13.86 -20.79
CA LYS A 19 15.02 13.33 -20.03
C LYS A 19 14.88 11.82 -20.20
N SER A 20 15.13 11.29 -21.40
CA SER A 20 15.08 9.84 -21.66
C SER A 20 16.17 9.09 -20.91
N GLU A 21 17.41 9.60 -20.95
CA GLU A 21 18.56 9.04 -20.22
C GLU A 21 18.37 9.12 -18.71
N MET A 22 17.86 10.24 -18.19
CA MET A 22 17.50 10.36 -16.77
C MET A 22 16.45 9.32 -16.39
N LYS A 23 15.43 9.08 -17.22
CA LYS A 23 14.41 8.06 -16.95
C LYS A 23 15.03 6.65 -16.90
N ILE A 24 15.98 6.35 -17.78
CA ILE A 24 16.73 5.08 -17.77
C ILE A 24 17.57 4.95 -16.50
N PHE A 25 18.19 6.05 -16.06
CA PHE A 25 18.98 6.10 -14.82
C PHE A 25 18.12 5.92 -13.55
N PHE A 26 16.91 6.49 -13.51
CA PHE A 26 16.00 6.34 -12.37
C PHE A 26 15.23 5.02 -12.37
N LYS A 27 15.12 4.35 -13.52
CA LYS A 27 14.43 3.05 -13.65
C LYS A 27 14.90 2.00 -12.63
N PRO A 28 16.20 1.70 -12.46
CA PRO A 28 16.67 0.72 -11.48
C PRO A 28 16.32 1.12 -10.03
N ILE A 29 16.28 2.42 -9.72
CA ILE A 29 15.91 2.90 -8.38
C ILE A 29 14.43 2.65 -8.11
N ILE A 30 13.57 2.97 -9.08
CA ILE A 30 12.13 2.73 -8.99
C ILE A 30 11.84 1.22 -8.92
N ASP A 31 12.52 0.42 -9.74
CA ASP A 31 12.36 -1.04 -9.76
C ASP A 31 12.80 -1.66 -8.43
N TYR A 32 13.90 -1.17 -7.83
CA TYR A 32 14.36 -1.60 -6.50
C TYR A 32 13.35 -1.23 -5.40
N ILE A 33 12.82 0.00 -5.42
CA ILE A 33 11.80 0.44 -4.46
C ILE A 33 10.53 -0.41 -4.60
N LEU A 34 10.08 -0.69 -5.83
CA LEU A 34 8.91 -1.53 -6.07
C LEU A 34 9.15 -2.98 -5.61
N TYR A 35 10.36 -3.51 -5.82
CA TYR A 35 10.75 -4.83 -5.35
C TYR A 35 10.66 -4.92 -3.82
N GLU A 36 11.12 -3.89 -3.12
CA GLU A 36 11.09 -3.85 -1.66
C GLU A 36 9.67 -3.58 -1.12
N ILE A 37 8.87 -2.74 -1.77
CA ILE A 37 7.49 -2.42 -1.37
C ILE A 37 6.51 -3.59 -1.59
N ASN A 38 6.69 -4.37 -2.67
CA ASN A 38 5.80 -5.47 -3.02
C ASN A 38 5.50 -6.45 -1.87
N PRO A 39 6.49 -7.02 -1.14
CA PRO A 39 6.22 -7.91 -0.02
C PRO A 39 5.43 -7.22 1.11
N TYR A 40 5.64 -5.92 1.35
CA TYR A 40 4.85 -5.19 2.35
C TYR A 40 3.39 -5.07 1.94
N ILE A 41 3.09 -4.84 0.66
CA ILE A 41 1.71 -4.81 0.16
C ILE A 41 1.03 -6.16 0.44
N TYR A 42 1.69 -7.28 0.14
CA TYR A 42 1.13 -8.61 0.43
C TYR A 42 0.87 -8.83 1.92
N ILE A 43 1.79 -8.40 2.80
CA ILE A 43 1.62 -8.47 4.25
C ILE A 43 0.42 -7.63 4.69
N THR A 44 0.32 -6.39 4.22
CA THR A 44 -0.80 -5.49 4.55
C THR A 44 -2.14 -6.07 4.09
N VAL A 45 -2.22 -6.58 2.86
CA VAL A 45 -3.45 -7.21 2.34
C VAL A 45 -3.82 -8.44 3.18
N SER A 46 -2.85 -9.28 3.53
CA SER A 46 -3.08 -10.44 4.40
C SER A 46 -3.62 -10.02 5.78
N LEU A 47 -3.05 -8.98 6.39
CA LEU A 47 -3.54 -8.43 7.66
C LEU A 47 -4.97 -7.92 7.57
N VAL A 48 -5.33 -7.22 6.50
CA VAL A 48 -6.71 -6.75 6.28
C VAL A 48 -7.69 -7.92 6.18
N VAL A 49 -7.30 -8.99 5.47
CA VAL A 49 -8.11 -10.21 5.38
C VAL A 49 -8.26 -10.88 6.75
N LEU A 50 -7.19 -10.95 7.55
CA LEU A 50 -7.24 -11.49 8.90
C LEU A 50 -8.19 -10.69 9.81
N ILE A 51 -8.12 -9.36 9.76
CA ILE A 51 -9.03 -8.48 10.53
C ILE A 51 -10.48 -8.72 10.11
N PHE A 52 -10.73 -8.86 8.80
CA PHE A 52 -12.06 -9.16 8.29
C PHE A 52 -12.60 -10.49 8.84
N ILE A 53 -11.79 -11.55 8.83
CA ILE A 53 -12.16 -12.86 9.39
C ILE A 53 -12.43 -12.75 10.90
N MET A 54 -11.61 -12.01 11.64
CA MET A 54 -11.81 -11.79 13.08
C MET A 54 -13.15 -11.12 13.38
N ILE A 55 -13.52 -10.10 12.60
CA ILE A 55 -14.82 -9.44 12.75
C ILE A 55 -15.96 -10.43 12.52
N LEU A 56 -15.88 -11.25 11.47
CA LEU A 56 -16.88 -12.30 11.22
C LEU A 56 -16.98 -13.30 12.38
N ALA A 57 -15.84 -13.73 12.93
CA ALA A 57 -15.83 -14.64 14.08
C ALA A 57 -16.53 -14.03 15.30
N ILE A 58 -16.25 -12.75 15.62
CA ILE A 58 -16.90 -12.04 16.72
C ILE A 58 -18.42 -11.96 16.49
N LEU A 59 -18.86 -11.64 15.26
CA LEU A 59 -20.29 -11.59 14.92
C LEU A 59 -20.98 -12.94 15.12
N VAL A 60 -20.37 -14.03 14.66
CA VAL A 60 -20.90 -15.39 14.83
C VAL A 60 -21.00 -15.77 16.31
N ILE A 61 -19.95 -15.49 17.10
CA ILE A 61 -19.93 -15.76 18.54
C ILE A 61 -21.04 -14.97 19.25
N LEU A 62 -21.22 -13.70 18.89
CA LEU A 62 -22.23 -12.83 19.49
C LEU A 62 -23.65 -13.33 19.19
N LEU A 63 -23.92 -13.74 17.95
CA LEU A 63 -25.20 -14.34 17.57
C LEU A 63 -25.46 -15.66 18.30
N PHE A 64 -24.44 -16.51 18.42
CA PHE A 64 -24.54 -17.77 19.15
C PHE A 64 -24.88 -17.55 20.64
N LEU A 65 -24.18 -16.61 21.29
CA LEU A 65 -24.44 -16.23 22.68
C LEU A 65 -25.86 -15.67 22.88
N LEU A 66 -26.31 -14.81 21.97
CA LEU A 66 -27.65 -14.24 22.03
C LEU A 66 -28.72 -15.34 21.90
N ARG A 67 -28.56 -16.26 20.93
CA ARG A 67 -29.49 -17.38 20.75
C ARG A 67 -29.53 -18.29 21.96
N ASN A 68 -28.38 -18.59 22.57
CA ASN A 68 -28.32 -19.45 23.75
C ASN A 68 -28.95 -18.78 25.00
N LYS A 69 -28.71 -17.48 25.21
CA LYS A 69 -29.38 -16.71 26.29
C LYS A 69 -30.90 -16.64 26.11
N GLN A 70 -31.38 -16.46 24.88
CA GLN A 70 -32.82 -16.46 24.57
C GLN A 70 -33.48 -17.83 24.85
N ILE A 71 -32.78 -18.93 24.58
CA ILE A 71 -33.27 -20.28 24.88
C ILE A 71 -33.39 -20.49 26.40
N ILE A 72 -32.37 -20.13 27.18
CA ILE A 72 -32.39 -20.29 28.64
C ILE A 72 -33.52 -19.47 29.28
N ASN A 73 -33.73 -18.23 28.84
CA ASN A 73 -34.78 -17.35 29.37
C ASN A 73 -36.20 -17.74 28.96
N LYS A 74 -36.36 -18.70 28.03
CA LYS A 74 -37.66 -19.21 27.58
C LYS A 74 -38.02 -20.56 28.22
N VAL A 75 -37.03 -21.25 28.81
CA VAL A 75 -37.17 -22.57 29.45
C VAL A 75 -37.34 -22.47 30.96
N LEU A 76 -36.85 -21.39 31.58
CA LEU A 76 -37.00 -21.06 33.01
C LEU A 76 -38.21 -20.15 33.21
#